data_AF-A0A4P7GSG3-F1
#
_entry.id   AF-A0A4P7GSG3-F1
#
_cell.length_a   1.000
_cell.length_b   1.000
_cell.length_c   1.000
_cell.angle_alpha   90.00
_cell.angle_beta   90.00
_cell.angle_gamma   90.00
#
_symmetry.space_group_name_H-M   'P 1'
#
loop_
_entity.id
_entity.type
_entity.pdbx_description
1 polymer ?
#
loop_
_entity_poly.entity_id
_entity_poly.type
_entity_poly.pdbx_seq_one_letter_code
_entity_poly.pdbx_strand_id
1 'polypeptide(L)'
;MGVTRDDEKEPHSVEQRNGTPSLWMLYLSAVYVGVFGFLILLLGDAKTPSWSRLLALGDARQVLGLGTILGLLAVAMQIGIAVFLPEGLWADDGTNAFFTRLSYAHIVLLMALTALGEELFFRAAIQSLLLRWIPSVAVGLAVAAAVFAVAHVRYVTRPVLLAGAWGIGLLLGWGYWFTGSIWTAVWAHFLVNVTMTVLGKRGWFLPGWRSSTGERRRLRQPGP
;
A
#
# COMPACT_ATOMS: atom_id res chain seq x y z
N MET A 1 -25.73 0.34 -54.93
CA MET A 1 -26.39 0.02 -53.64
C MET A 1 -25.71 -1.21 -53.09
N GLY A 2 -25.03 -1.08 -51.95
CA GLY A 2 -24.26 -2.16 -51.35
C GLY A 2 -23.24 -1.59 -50.36
N VAL A 3 -23.73 -0.96 -49.30
CA VAL A 3 -22.93 -0.51 -48.16
C VAL A 3 -22.43 -1.77 -47.45
N THR A 4 -21.12 -1.99 -47.44
CA THR A 4 -20.47 -2.96 -46.57
C THR A 4 -20.65 -2.47 -45.14
N ARG A 5 -21.39 -3.24 -44.34
CA ARG A 5 -21.44 -3.05 -42.88
C ARG A 5 -20.07 -3.43 -42.34
N ASP A 6 -19.38 -2.46 -41.77
CA ASP A 6 -18.27 -2.69 -40.86
C ASP A 6 -18.84 -3.46 -39.65
N ASP A 7 -18.46 -4.73 -39.52
CA ASP A 7 -18.69 -5.48 -38.31
C ASP A 7 -17.83 -4.85 -37.20
N GLU A 8 -18.52 -4.17 -36.29
CA GLU A 8 -18.00 -3.62 -35.06
C GLU A 8 -17.20 -4.69 -34.31
N LYS A 9 -15.88 -4.53 -34.26
CA LYS A 9 -15.02 -5.27 -33.35
C LYS A 9 -15.48 -4.94 -31.92
N GLU A 10 -16.03 -5.94 -31.24
CA GLU A 10 -16.33 -5.90 -29.81
C GLU A 10 -15.13 -5.34 -29.02
N PRO A 11 -15.38 -4.54 -27.97
CA PRO A 11 -14.32 -3.94 -27.18
C PRO A 11 -13.54 -5.05 -26.47
N HIS A 12 -12.28 -5.19 -26.85
CA HIS A 12 -11.22 -5.98 -26.23
C HIS A 12 -11.58 -6.51 -24.83
N SER A 13 -12.08 -7.73 -24.76
CA SER A 13 -12.02 -8.53 -23.54
C SER A 13 -10.55 -8.71 -23.21
N VAL A 14 -10.09 -7.97 -22.20
CA VAL A 14 -8.74 -8.15 -21.66
C VAL A 14 -8.70 -9.55 -21.06
N GLU A 15 -8.20 -10.48 -21.87
CA GLU A 15 -7.90 -11.85 -21.51
C GLU A 15 -7.28 -11.88 -20.11
N GLN A 16 -7.87 -12.65 -19.19
CA GLN A 16 -7.28 -12.88 -17.88
C GLN A 16 -5.90 -13.49 -18.10
N ARG A 17 -4.84 -12.68 -17.98
CA ARG A 17 -3.47 -13.19 -17.99
C ARG A 17 -3.37 -14.20 -16.84
N ASN A 18 -3.06 -15.45 -17.19
CA ASN A 18 -2.69 -16.50 -16.26
C ASN A 18 -1.64 -15.95 -15.27
N GLY A 19 -2.07 -15.57 -14.06
CA GLY A 19 -1.22 -14.90 -13.07
C GLY A 19 -1.86 -13.75 -12.28
N THR A 20 -3.01 -13.19 -12.69
CA THR A 20 -3.70 -12.19 -11.86
C THR A 20 -4.41 -12.85 -10.67
N PRO A 21 -4.16 -12.44 -9.41
CA PRO A 21 -4.79 -13.06 -8.25
C PRO A 21 -6.30 -12.85 -8.28
N SER A 22 -7.07 -13.86 -7.86
CA SER A 22 -8.51 -13.73 -7.71
C SER A 22 -8.84 -12.83 -6.50
N LEU A 23 -10.06 -12.28 -6.47
CA LEU A 23 -10.50 -11.45 -5.35
C LEU A 23 -10.42 -12.18 -4.00
N TRP A 24 -10.82 -13.46 -3.96
CA TRP A 24 -10.76 -14.25 -2.72
C TRP A 24 -9.32 -14.50 -2.27
N MET A 25 -8.37 -14.68 -3.19
CA MET A 25 -6.96 -14.83 -2.85
C MET A 25 -6.41 -13.58 -2.16
N LEU A 26 -6.86 -12.38 -2.57
CA LEU A 26 -6.47 -11.12 -1.93
C LEU A 26 -7.01 -10.99 -0.51
N TYR A 27 -8.28 -11.37 -0.29
CA TYR A 27 -8.85 -11.38 1.05
C TYR A 27 -8.13 -12.39 1.94
N LEU A 28 -7.90 -13.61 1.43
CA LEU A 28 -7.20 -14.63 2.18
C LEU A 28 -5.76 -14.20 2.50
N SER A 29 -5.01 -13.63 1.56
CA SER A 29 -3.64 -13.19 1.84
C SER A 29 -3.60 -12.13 2.94
N ALA A 30 -4.52 -11.16 2.92
CA ALA A 30 -4.65 -10.15 3.98
C ALA A 30 -4.94 -10.78 5.36
N VAL A 31 -5.85 -11.77 5.40
CA VAL A 31 -6.15 -12.52 6.63
C VAL A 31 -4.94 -13.34 7.09
N TYR A 32 -4.27 -14.06 6.18
CA TYR A 32 -3.12 -14.89 6.50
C TYR A 32 -1.97 -14.09 7.10
N VAL A 33 -1.66 -12.91 6.57
CA VAL A 33 -0.63 -12.03 7.15
C VAL A 33 -1.02 -11.61 8.57
N GLY A 34 -2.28 -11.20 8.78
CA GLY A 34 -2.77 -10.85 10.12
C GLY A 34 -2.73 -12.02 11.11
N VAL A 35 -3.16 -13.21 10.69
CA VAL A 35 -3.12 -14.44 11.50
C VAL A 35 -1.67 -14.81 11.82
N PHE A 36 -0.76 -14.75 10.85
CA PHE A 36 0.64 -15.08 11.10
C PHE A 36 1.30 -14.08 12.06
N GLY A 37 0.96 -12.79 11.95
CA GLY A 37 1.39 -11.76 12.92
C GLY A 37 0.86 -12.04 14.32
N PHE A 38 -0.41 -12.42 14.40
CA PHE A 38 -1.04 -12.83 15.63
C PHE A 38 -0.37 -14.06 16.26
N LEU A 39 0.00 -15.07 15.47
CA LEU A 39 0.71 -16.26 15.97
C LEU A 39 2.10 -15.93 16.53
N ILE A 40 2.86 -15.05 15.88
CA ILE A 40 4.18 -14.62 16.41
C ILE A 40 4.01 -13.94 17.76
N LEU A 41 2.97 -13.12 17.93
CA LEU A 41 2.67 -12.47 19.19
C LEU A 41 2.24 -13.47 20.29
N LEU A 42 1.51 -14.55 19.94
CA LEU A 42 1.14 -15.62 20.88
C LEU A 42 2.33 -16.43 21.39
N LEU A 43 3.38 -16.55 20.58
CA LEU A 43 4.64 -17.20 20.96
C LEU A 43 5.56 -16.25 21.76
N GLY A 44 5.14 -15.01 21.99
CA GLY A 44 5.88 -14.01 22.75
C GLY A 44 5.96 -14.34 24.25
N ASP A 45 7.06 -13.93 24.89
CA ASP A 45 7.28 -14.08 26.33
C ASP A 45 6.55 -13.00 27.17
N ALA A 46 6.77 -13.00 28.48
CA ALA A 46 6.21 -12.03 29.43
C ALA A 46 6.57 -10.55 29.13
N LYS A 47 7.55 -10.28 28.24
CA LYS A 47 7.91 -8.93 27.80
C LYS A 47 7.07 -8.44 26.62
N THR A 48 6.17 -9.29 26.12
CA THR A 48 5.21 -8.93 25.07
C THR A 48 4.12 -8.07 25.68
N PRO A 49 3.85 -6.86 25.12
CA PRO A 49 2.78 -6.03 25.66
C PRO A 49 1.47 -6.83 25.64
N SER A 50 0.68 -6.71 26.70
CA SER A 50 -0.58 -7.43 26.80
C SER A 50 -1.47 -7.10 25.59
N TRP A 51 -2.27 -8.07 25.15
CA TRP A 51 -3.19 -7.91 24.02
C TRP A 51 -4.11 -6.71 24.17
N SER A 52 -4.60 -6.46 25.38
CA SER A 52 -5.41 -5.29 25.73
C SER A 52 -4.70 -3.98 25.45
N ARG A 53 -3.37 -3.93 25.58
CA ARG A 53 -2.56 -2.74 25.33
C ARG A 53 -2.18 -2.61 23.85
N LEU A 54 -1.88 -3.72 23.18
CA LEU A 54 -1.57 -3.73 21.74
C LEU A 54 -2.77 -3.32 20.89
N LEU A 55 -3.96 -3.81 21.25
CA LEU A 55 -5.21 -3.56 20.53
C LEU A 55 -6.01 -2.39 21.09
N ALA A 56 -5.54 -1.75 22.18
CA ALA A 56 -6.16 -0.53 22.67
C ALA A 56 -6.19 0.51 21.55
N LEU A 57 -7.37 1.10 21.31
CA LEU A 57 -7.54 2.14 20.28
C LEU A 57 -6.52 3.28 20.47
N GLY A 58 -6.21 3.64 21.72
CA GLY A 58 -5.34 4.76 22.05
C GLY A 58 -6.10 6.09 21.99
N ASP A 59 -5.36 7.20 22.05
CA ASP A 59 -5.96 8.53 21.97
C ASP A 59 -6.44 8.83 20.53
N ALA A 60 -7.71 9.20 20.39
CA ALA A 60 -8.33 9.41 19.08
C ALA A 60 -7.65 10.54 18.28
N ARG A 61 -7.10 11.58 18.94
CA ARG A 61 -6.42 12.67 18.25
C ARG A 61 -5.07 12.22 17.72
N GLN A 62 -4.37 11.35 18.44
CA GLN A 62 -3.16 10.72 17.95
C GLN A 62 -3.46 9.78 16.77
N VAL A 63 -4.41 8.87 16.94
CA VAL A 63 -4.75 7.88 15.89
C VAL A 63 -5.20 8.56 14.62
N LEU A 64 -6.21 9.44 14.71
CA LEU A 64 -6.79 10.06 13.53
C LEU A 64 -5.98 11.26 13.07
N GLY A 65 -5.51 12.12 13.98
CA GLY A 65 -4.76 13.33 13.63
C GLY A 65 -3.36 13.01 13.11
N LEU A 66 -2.50 12.42 13.95
CA LEU A 66 -1.14 12.04 13.53
C LEU A 66 -1.18 10.98 12.42
N GLY A 67 -2.06 9.98 12.51
CA GLY A 67 -2.21 8.98 11.45
C GLY A 67 -2.60 9.59 10.10
N THR A 68 -3.49 10.59 10.07
CA THR A 68 -3.80 11.30 8.82
C THR A 68 -2.61 12.09 8.29
N ILE A 69 -1.87 12.79 9.16
CA ILE A 69 -0.66 13.52 8.76
C ILE A 69 0.36 12.57 8.14
N LEU A 70 0.65 11.44 8.79
CA LEU A 70 1.58 10.43 8.30
C LEU A 70 1.11 9.83 6.97
N GLY A 71 -0.18 9.51 6.86
CA GLY A 71 -0.78 9.00 5.62
C GLY A 71 -0.66 10.00 4.46
N LEU A 72 -0.94 11.29 4.70
CA LEU A 72 -0.80 12.34 3.70
C LEU A 72 0.66 12.56 3.28
N LEU A 73 1.61 12.48 4.22
CA LEU A 73 3.03 12.55 3.92
C LEU A 73 3.47 11.38 3.03
N ALA A 74 3.02 10.16 3.33
CA ALA A 74 3.32 8.98 2.52
C ALA A 74 2.67 9.03 1.12
N VAL A 75 1.44 9.56 1.01
CA VAL A 75 0.80 9.83 -0.30
C VAL A 75 1.57 10.88 -1.08
N ALA A 76 1.93 12.00 -0.45
CA ALA A 76 2.70 13.06 -1.08
C ALA A 76 4.07 12.57 -1.56
N MET A 77 4.74 11.71 -0.78
CA MET A 77 5.99 11.06 -1.17
C MET A 77 5.81 10.21 -2.44
N GLN A 78 4.77 9.37 -2.50
CA GLN A 78 4.50 8.54 -3.69
C GLN A 78 4.14 9.37 -4.93
N ILE A 79 3.33 10.41 -4.76
CA ILE A 79 3.02 11.36 -5.84
C ILE A 79 4.31 12.07 -6.30
N GLY A 80 5.15 12.52 -5.36
CA GLY A 80 6.44 13.14 -5.66
C GLY A 80 7.34 12.22 -6.48
N ILE A 81 7.47 10.95 -6.08
CA ILE A 81 8.18 9.93 -6.87
C ILE A 81 7.59 9.85 -8.28
N ALA A 82 6.27 9.72 -8.40
CA ALA A 82 5.63 9.57 -9.70
C ALA A 82 5.75 10.81 -10.60
N VAL A 83 5.79 12.01 -10.02
CA VAL A 83 5.87 13.31 -10.71
C VAL A 83 7.30 13.68 -11.09
N PHE A 84 8.29 13.41 -10.24
CA PHE A 84 9.67 13.85 -10.46
C PHE A 84 10.56 12.78 -11.11
N LEU A 85 10.25 11.49 -10.93
CA LEU A 85 11.07 10.42 -11.50
C LEU A 85 10.48 9.87 -12.82
N PRO A 86 11.36 9.40 -13.73
CA PRO A 86 10.95 8.66 -14.92
C PRO A 86 10.06 7.46 -14.58
N GLU A 87 9.05 7.23 -15.41
CA GLU A 87 8.04 6.19 -15.20
C GLU A 87 8.63 4.78 -15.03
N GLY A 88 9.68 4.45 -15.79
CA GLY A 88 10.35 3.15 -15.69
C GLY A 88 10.97 2.84 -14.32
N LEU A 89 11.13 3.83 -13.44
CA LEU A 89 11.68 3.64 -12.09
C LEU A 89 10.62 3.28 -11.05
N TRP A 90 9.39 3.78 -11.21
CA TRP A 90 8.33 3.64 -10.20
C TRP A 90 7.10 2.85 -10.68
N ALA A 91 6.97 2.58 -11.99
CA ALA A 91 5.92 1.72 -12.48
C ALA A 91 6.14 0.28 -11.98
N ASP A 92 5.11 -0.33 -11.39
CA ASP A 92 5.17 -1.73 -10.97
C ASP A 92 4.94 -2.69 -12.16
N ASP A 93 4.84 -3.99 -11.88
CA ASP A 93 4.57 -5.03 -12.88
C ASP A 93 3.10 -5.08 -13.35
N GLY A 94 2.28 -4.07 -13.00
CA GLY A 94 0.86 -3.99 -13.32
C GLY A 94 -0.05 -4.65 -12.27
N THR A 95 0.50 -5.22 -11.19
CA THR A 95 -0.31 -5.76 -10.09
C THR A 95 -1.17 -4.68 -9.45
N ASN A 96 -0.65 -3.47 -9.27
CA ASN A 96 -1.40 -2.38 -8.67
C ASN A 96 -2.57 -1.92 -9.56
N ALA A 97 -2.45 -2.12 -10.88
CA ALA A 97 -3.55 -1.87 -11.82
C ALA A 97 -4.70 -2.87 -11.70
N PHE A 98 -4.50 -4.01 -11.03
CA PHE A 98 -5.59 -4.94 -10.72
C PHE A 98 -6.58 -4.32 -9.73
N PHE A 99 -6.09 -3.70 -8.65
CA PHE A 99 -6.96 -3.15 -7.60
C PHE A 99 -7.87 -2.05 -8.11
N THR A 100 -7.48 -1.32 -9.17
CA THR A 100 -8.31 -0.27 -9.77
C THR A 100 -9.55 -0.81 -10.48
N ARG A 101 -9.58 -2.11 -10.82
CA ARG A 101 -10.73 -2.79 -11.43
C ARG A 101 -11.81 -3.14 -10.41
N LEU A 102 -11.47 -3.21 -9.13
CA LEU A 102 -12.40 -3.54 -8.05
C LEU A 102 -13.45 -2.44 -7.86
N SER A 103 -14.61 -2.79 -7.30
CA SER A 103 -15.60 -1.81 -6.84
C SER A 103 -15.01 -0.96 -5.71
N TYR A 104 -15.53 0.25 -5.51
CA TYR A 104 -15.08 1.10 -4.40
C TYR A 104 -15.26 0.43 -3.03
N ALA A 105 -16.34 -0.33 -2.85
CA ALA A 105 -16.58 -1.09 -1.63
C ALA A 105 -15.49 -2.15 -1.40
N HIS A 106 -15.10 -2.89 -2.43
CA HIS A 106 -14.01 -3.86 -2.33
C HIS A 106 -12.65 -3.19 -2.09
N ILE A 107 -12.38 -2.04 -2.71
CA ILE A 107 -11.15 -1.27 -2.44
C ILE A 107 -11.10 -0.89 -0.96
N VAL A 108 -12.14 -0.25 -0.43
CA VAL A 108 -12.15 0.19 0.97
C VAL A 108 -12.00 -1.00 1.92
N LEU A 109 -12.79 -2.06 1.72
CA LEU A 109 -12.76 -3.23 2.61
C LEU A 109 -11.43 -3.97 2.55
N LEU A 110 -10.89 -4.21 1.35
CA LEU A 110 -9.63 -4.92 1.19
C LEU A 110 -8.46 -4.10 1.76
N MET A 111 -8.39 -2.79 1.47
CA MET A 111 -7.30 -1.96 1.98
C MET A 111 -7.34 -1.82 3.51
N ALA A 112 -8.54 -1.78 4.11
CA ALA A 112 -8.68 -1.78 5.57
C ALA A 112 -8.20 -3.09 6.19
N LEU A 113 -8.58 -4.22 5.59
CA LEU A 113 -8.17 -5.55 6.07
C LEU A 113 -6.68 -5.78 5.89
N THR A 114 -6.11 -5.41 4.73
CA THR A 114 -4.67 -5.49 4.46
C THR A 114 -3.89 -4.61 5.42
N ALA A 115 -4.29 -3.35 5.61
CA ALA A 115 -3.62 -2.45 6.55
C ALA A 115 -3.64 -3.03 7.99
N LEU A 116 -4.77 -3.56 8.44
CA LEU A 116 -4.85 -4.18 9.77
C LEU A 116 -3.94 -5.40 9.88
N GLY A 117 -4.00 -6.33 8.93
CA GLY A 117 -3.21 -7.55 8.94
C GLY A 117 -1.71 -7.28 8.88
N GLU A 118 -1.29 -6.39 7.99
CA GLU A 118 0.11 -6.01 7.83
C GLU A 118 0.64 -5.25 9.06
N GLU A 119 -0.09 -4.28 9.61
CA GLU A 119 0.42 -3.57 10.80
C GLU A 119 0.44 -4.46 12.06
N LEU A 120 -0.47 -5.44 12.19
CA LEU A 120 -0.36 -6.47 13.23
C LEU A 120 0.93 -7.29 13.07
N PHE A 121 1.24 -7.72 11.85
CA PHE A 121 2.46 -8.48 11.57
C PHE A 121 3.72 -7.63 11.75
N PHE A 122 3.83 -6.51 11.04
CA PHE A 122 5.06 -5.73 11.00
C PHE A 122 5.28 -4.87 12.23
N ARG A 123 4.23 -4.26 12.82
CA ARG A 123 4.39 -3.37 13.98
C ARG A 123 4.29 -4.13 15.28
N ALA A 124 3.14 -4.76 15.51
CA ALA A 124 2.92 -5.42 16.78
C ALA A 124 3.91 -6.57 16.96
N ALA A 125 4.13 -7.42 15.94
CA ALA A 125 5.03 -8.55 16.04
C ALA A 125 6.50 -8.20 15.72
N ILE A 126 6.84 -7.94 14.45
CA ILE A 126 8.23 -7.86 13.98
C ILE A 126 8.98 -6.66 14.59
N GLN A 127 8.42 -5.45 14.54
CA GLN A 127 9.06 -4.26 15.08
C GLN A 127 9.24 -4.37 16.60
N SER A 128 8.23 -4.81 17.33
CA SER A 128 8.35 -5.02 18.79
C SER A 128 9.40 -6.07 19.13
N LEU A 129 9.55 -7.13 18.31
CA LEU A 129 10.60 -8.13 18.48
C LEU A 129 11.98 -7.50 18.24
N LEU A 130 12.18 -6.83 17.11
CA LEU A 130 13.46 -6.23 16.73
C LEU A 130 13.94 -5.18 17.75
N LEU A 131 13.03 -4.37 18.28
CA LEU A 131 13.35 -3.36 19.31
C LEU A 131 13.78 -3.97 20.66
N ARG A 132 13.59 -5.27 20.89
CA ARG A 132 14.16 -5.97 22.06
C ARG A 132 15.62 -6.36 21.86
N TRP A 133 16.00 -6.68 20.63
CA TRP A 133 17.33 -7.16 20.29
C TRP A 133 18.28 -6.04 19.86
N ILE A 134 17.73 -4.94 19.32
CA ILE A 134 18.49 -3.81 18.81
C ILE A 134 18.39 -2.66 19.83
N PRO A 135 19.51 -2.26 20.49
CA PRO A 135 19.48 -1.24 21.53
C PRO A 135 19.08 0.16 21.03
N SER A 136 19.41 0.48 19.77
CA SER A 136 19.05 1.76 19.18
C SER A 136 17.66 1.68 18.57
N VAL A 137 16.73 2.48 19.10
CA VAL A 137 15.36 2.60 18.58
C VAL A 137 15.37 2.93 17.09
N ALA A 138 16.15 3.94 16.68
CA ALA A 138 16.21 4.36 15.28
C ALA A 138 16.68 3.22 14.35
N VAL A 139 17.70 2.45 14.77
CA VAL A 139 18.19 1.31 14.00
C VAL A 139 17.16 0.18 13.99
N GLY A 140 16.52 -0.12 15.11
CA GLY A 140 15.49 -1.16 15.17
C GLY A 140 14.28 -0.85 14.29
N LEU A 141 13.85 0.42 14.27
CA LEU A 141 12.80 0.89 13.37
C LEU A 141 13.22 0.81 11.89
N ALA A 142 14.46 1.22 11.57
CA ALA A 142 14.98 1.14 10.20
C ALA A 142 15.09 -0.30 9.70
N VAL A 143 15.50 -1.24 10.56
CA VAL A 143 15.55 -2.67 10.23
C VAL A 143 14.14 -3.24 10.08
N ALA A 144 13.19 -2.90 10.96
CA ALA A 144 11.80 -3.33 10.83
C ALA A 144 11.16 -2.84 9.52
N ALA A 145 11.42 -1.57 9.15
CA ALA A 145 10.99 -1.01 7.88
C ALA A 145 11.66 -1.71 6.68
N ALA A 146 12.92 -2.15 6.81
CA ALA A 146 13.60 -2.89 5.75
C ALA A 146 12.99 -4.27 5.55
N VAL A 147 12.64 -4.97 6.64
CA VAL A 147 11.89 -6.24 6.57
C VAL A 147 10.55 -6.05 5.87
N PHE A 148 9.82 -4.98 6.21
CA PHE A 148 8.57 -4.61 5.52
C PHE A 148 8.78 -4.40 4.02
N ALA A 149 9.81 -3.64 3.63
CA ALA A 149 10.10 -3.37 2.23
C ALA A 149 10.49 -4.65 1.45
N VAL A 150 11.32 -5.52 2.04
CA VAL A 150 11.77 -6.77 1.41
C VAL A 150 10.64 -7.81 1.30
N ALA A 151 9.70 -7.82 2.26
CA ALA A 151 8.52 -8.66 2.19
C ALA A 151 7.65 -8.36 0.96
N HIS A 152 7.78 -7.15 0.39
CA HIS A 152 7.25 -6.83 -0.93
C HIS A 152 8.21 -7.35 -2.00
N VAL A 153 8.27 -8.67 -2.18
CA VAL A 153 9.24 -9.36 -3.06
C VAL A 153 9.32 -8.80 -4.48
N ARG A 154 8.19 -8.29 -5.01
CA ARG A 154 8.11 -7.63 -6.34
C ARG A 154 8.94 -6.35 -6.43
N TYR A 155 9.17 -5.69 -5.29
CA TYR A 155 9.89 -4.42 -5.20
C TYR A 155 11.39 -4.62 -5.01
N VAL A 156 11.85 -5.80 -4.57
CA VAL A 156 13.27 -6.07 -4.30
C VAL A 156 14.16 -5.80 -5.51
N THR A 157 13.67 -6.09 -6.73
CA THR A 157 14.40 -5.82 -7.99
C THR A 157 14.17 -4.41 -8.54
N ARG A 158 13.42 -3.56 -7.82
CA ARG A 158 13.01 -2.20 -8.22
C ARG A 158 13.43 -1.21 -7.13
N PRO A 159 14.66 -0.67 -7.17
CA PRO A 159 15.25 0.10 -6.07
C PRO A 159 14.39 1.28 -5.58
N VAL A 160 13.74 2.01 -6.49
CA VAL A 160 12.87 3.15 -6.13
C VAL A 160 11.60 2.69 -5.41
N LEU A 161 10.99 1.58 -5.83
CA LEU A 161 9.84 0.99 -5.14
C LEU A 161 10.24 0.43 -3.76
N LEU A 162 11.39 -0.23 -3.69
CA LEU A 162 11.92 -0.76 -2.43
C LEU A 162 12.21 0.37 -1.43
N ALA A 163 12.89 1.43 -1.88
CA ALA A 163 13.18 2.61 -1.07
C ALA A 163 11.89 3.35 -0.64
N GLY A 164 10.91 3.45 -1.54
CA GLY A 164 9.59 4.00 -1.22
C GLY A 164 8.86 3.19 -0.15
N ALA A 165 8.82 1.86 -0.29
CA ALA A 165 8.22 0.97 0.70
C ALA A 165 8.95 1.05 2.05
N TRP A 166 10.29 1.14 2.04
CA TRP A 166 11.08 1.37 3.24
C TRP A 166 10.75 2.70 3.92
N GLY A 167 10.63 3.79 3.15
CA GLY A 167 10.24 5.11 3.66
C GLY A 167 8.84 5.11 4.27
N ILE A 168 7.86 4.46 3.64
CA ILE A 168 6.51 4.28 4.22
C ILE A 168 6.60 3.46 5.51
N GLY A 169 7.35 2.35 5.50
CA GLY A 169 7.57 1.50 6.67
C GLY A 169 8.17 2.26 7.84
N LEU A 170 9.09 3.20 7.59
CA LEU A 170 9.66 4.08 8.61
C LEU A 170 8.60 5.05 9.18
N LEU A 171 7.82 5.71 8.34
CA LEU A 171 6.78 6.65 8.79
C LEU A 171 5.76 5.95 9.70
N LEU A 172 5.28 4.77 9.28
CA LEU A 172 4.34 3.95 10.05
C LEU A 172 4.99 3.43 11.34
N GLY A 173 6.24 2.98 11.27
CA GLY A 173 6.99 2.47 12.42
C GLY A 173 7.21 3.52 13.51
N TRP A 174 7.58 4.74 13.11
CA TRP A 174 7.68 5.88 14.01
C TRP A 174 6.31 6.31 14.56
N GLY A 175 5.26 6.32 13.73
CA GLY A 175 3.90 6.61 14.19
C GLY A 175 3.42 5.67 15.29
N TYR A 176 3.65 4.35 15.11
CA TYR A 176 3.38 3.36 16.15
C TYR A 176 4.26 3.57 17.39
N TRP A 177 5.56 3.80 17.21
CA TRP A 177 6.49 4.02 18.33
C TRP A 177 6.09 5.21 19.21
N PHE A 178 5.74 6.34 18.61
CA PHE A 178 5.38 7.56 19.35
C PHE A 178 4.02 7.47 20.06
N THR A 179 3.05 6.79 19.46
CA THR A 179 1.69 6.72 20.00
C THR A 179 1.45 5.50 20.88
N GLY A 180 2.26 4.46 20.72
CA GLY A 180 2.04 3.15 21.34
C GLY A 180 0.78 2.43 20.84
N SER A 181 0.08 2.98 19.84
CA SER A 181 -1.15 2.41 19.27
C SER A 181 -0.93 1.98 17.84
N ILE A 182 -1.19 0.71 17.55
CA ILE A 182 -1.12 0.18 16.19
C ILE A 182 -2.14 0.87 15.29
N TRP A 183 -3.24 1.38 15.84
CA TRP A 183 -4.32 1.99 15.09
C TRP A 183 -3.88 3.28 14.38
N THR A 184 -2.90 4.00 14.93
CA THR A 184 -2.27 5.13 14.25
C THR A 184 -1.64 4.70 12.92
N ALA A 185 -0.91 3.58 12.94
CA ALA A 185 -0.26 3.02 11.75
C ALA A 185 -1.29 2.38 10.81
N VAL A 186 -2.27 1.63 11.33
CA VAL A 186 -3.36 1.04 10.53
C VAL A 186 -4.12 2.11 9.77
N TRP A 187 -4.49 3.20 10.45
CA TRP A 187 -5.21 4.31 9.83
C TRP A 187 -4.38 5.00 8.74
N ALA A 188 -3.13 5.32 9.03
CA ALA A 188 -2.21 5.94 8.06
C ALA A 188 -2.02 5.03 6.83
N HIS A 189 -1.75 3.74 7.03
CA HIS A 189 -1.56 2.76 5.97
C HIS A 189 -2.83 2.57 5.14
N PHE A 190 -3.99 2.45 5.78
CA PHE A 190 -5.28 2.40 5.09
C PHE A 190 -5.50 3.62 4.18
N LEU A 191 -5.25 4.83 4.70
CA LEU A 191 -5.39 6.06 3.93
C LEU A 191 -4.46 6.08 2.70
N VAL A 192 -3.21 5.66 2.87
CA VAL A 192 -2.25 5.54 1.77
C VAL A 192 -2.79 4.61 0.69
N ASN A 193 -3.17 3.40 1.07
CA ASN A 193 -3.58 2.36 0.15
C ASN A 193 -4.87 2.73 -0.61
N VAL A 194 -5.89 3.22 0.11
CA VAL A 194 -7.14 3.65 -0.52
C VAL A 194 -6.91 4.85 -1.43
N THR A 195 -6.17 5.86 -0.97
CA THR A 195 -5.96 7.08 -1.77
C THR A 195 -5.23 6.77 -3.06
N MET A 196 -4.11 6.04 -2.99
CA MET A 196 -3.34 5.68 -4.19
C MET A 196 -4.14 4.78 -5.14
N THR A 197 -4.90 3.83 -4.61
CA THR A 197 -5.75 2.95 -5.45
C THR A 197 -6.87 3.72 -6.13
N VAL A 198 -7.52 4.65 -5.43
CA VAL A 198 -8.60 5.48 -5.99
C VAL A 198 -8.06 6.45 -7.05
N LEU A 199 -6.90 7.05 -6.83
CA LEU A 199 -6.21 7.86 -7.84
C LEU A 199 -5.88 7.02 -9.08
N GLY A 200 -5.34 5.81 -8.86
CA GLY A 200 -5.13 4.78 -9.90
C GLY A 200 -6.40 4.51 -10.71
N LYS A 201 -7.52 4.26 -10.03
CA LYS A 201 -8.83 4.02 -10.66
C LYS A 201 -9.34 5.19 -11.48
N ARG A 202 -8.95 6.42 -11.13
CA ARG A 202 -9.23 7.64 -11.92
C ARG A 202 -8.23 7.87 -13.05
N GLY A 203 -7.31 6.93 -13.28
CA GLY A 203 -6.33 6.96 -14.37
C GLY A 203 -5.03 7.69 -14.04
N TRP A 204 -4.75 7.96 -12.76
CA TRP A 204 -3.52 8.60 -12.32
C TRP A 204 -2.47 7.57 -11.94
N PHE A 205 -1.19 7.82 -12.25
CA PHE A 205 -0.06 7.00 -11.77
C PHE A 205 -0.12 5.50 -12.11
N LEU A 206 -0.84 5.13 -13.17
CA LEU A 206 -0.76 3.80 -13.79
C LEU A 206 0.34 3.78 -14.86
N PRO A 207 0.87 2.61 -15.23
CA PRO A 207 1.72 2.50 -16.42
C PRO A 207 1.02 3.11 -17.65
N GLY A 208 1.69 4.00 -18.38
CA GLY A 208 1.16 4.82 -19.47
C GLY A 208 0.49 6.14 -19.02
N TRP A 209 0.61 6.53 -17.74
CA TRP A 209 -0.03 7.74 -17.24
C TRP A 209 0.50 9.01 -17.92
N ARG A 210 1.83 9.13 -18.12
CA ARG A 210 2.42 10.34 -18.72
C ARG A 210 2.06 10.51 -20.19
N SER A 211 2.05 9.42 -20.96
CA SER A 211 1.66 9.44 -22.37
C SER A 211 0.19 9.81 -22.54
N SER A 212 -0.72 9.18 -21.78
CA SER A 212 -2.16 9.47 -21.84
C SER A 212 -2.52 10.89 -21.39
N THR A 213 -1.74 11.47 -20.47
CA THR A 213 -1.93 12.86 -20.02
C THR A 213 -1.45 13.86 -21.09
N GLY A 214 -0.33 13.57 -21.75
CA GLY A 214 0.17 14.38 -22.86
C GLY A 214 -0.79 14.41 -24.06
N GLU A 215 -1.38 13.26 -24.40
CA GLU A 215 -2.36 13.14 -25.48
C GLU A 215 -3.67 13.87 -25.17
N ARG A 216 -4.22 13.73 -23.96
CA ARG A 216 -5.37 14.53 -23.50
C ARG A 216 -5.12 16.03 -23.55
N ARG A 217 -3.89 16.46 -23.25
CA ARG A 217 -3.51 17.88 -23.33
C ARG A 217 -3.44 18.36 -24.78
N ARG A 218 -2.95 17.54 -25.72
CA ARG A 218 -2.94 17.85 -27.16
C ARG A 218 -4.35 17.97 -27.74
N LEU A 219 -5.24 17.02 -27.42
CA LEU A 219 -6.62 17.02 -27.92
C LEU A 219 -7.50 18.17 -27.37
N ARG A 220 -7.10 18.77 -26.23
CA ARG A 220 -7.79 19.92 -25.63
C ARG A 220 -7.28 21.29 -26.10
N GLN A 221 -6.17 21.33 -26.85
CA GLN A 221 -5.80 22.58 -27.52
C GLN A 221 -6.61 22.68 -28.81
N PRO A 222 -7.38 23.77 -29.03
CA PRO A 222 -7.95 24.01 -30.35
C PRO A 222 -6.78 24.05 -31.34
N GLY A 223 -6.94 23.35 -32.47
CA GLY A 223 -5.93 23.34 -33.53
C GLY A 223 -5.60 24.77 -34.00
N PRO A 224 -4.41 24.97 -34.59
CA PRO A 224 -4.00 26.27 -35.11
C PRO A 224 -4.99 26.85 -36.12
#